data_AF-A0A378P3Y8-F1
#
_entry.id   AF-A0A378P3Y8-F1
#
_cell.length_a   1.000
_cell.length_b   1.000
_cell.length_c   1.000
_cell.angle_alpha   90.00
_cell.angle_beta   90.00
_cell.angle_gamma   90.00
#
_symmetry.space_group_name_H-M   'P 1'
#
loop_
_entity.id
_entity.type
_entity.pdbx_description
1 polymer ?
#
loop_
_entity_poly.entity_id
_entity_poly.type
_entity_poly.pdbx_seq_one_letter_code
_entity_poly.pdbx_strand_id
1 'polypeptide(L)'
;MALISVSVGLYVLAYIASYVRYPTLGQELEITSRWCLWIGALISIGTVLAGLYAYNTVKHDAMSHMAMTNHRNWALATASLILLTALWSFLRYRKHKNWSALFLLVLLIIQGMVLATAWRGGELVYRYGLGVMSLPQAEEVGHHHQK
;
A
#
# COMPACT_ATOMS: atom_id res chain seq x y z
N MET A 1 0.95 -5.08 -2.04
CA MET A 1 1.04 -3.65 -2.39
C MET A 1 1.90 -3.35 -3.63
N ALA A 2 3.01 -4.08 -3.89
CA ALA A 2 3.83 -3.88 -5.09
C ALA A 2 3.03 -3.90 -6.41
N LEU A 3 2.05 -4.81 -6.55
CA LEU A 3 1.15 -4.87 -7.71
C LEU A 3 0.37 -3.57 -7.96
N ILE A 4 -0.03 -2.85 -6.91
CA ILE A 4 -0.71 -1.56 -7.06
C ILE A 4 0.28 -0.52 -7.62
N SER A 5 1.49 -0.44 -7.06
CA SER A 5 2.51 0.47 -7.59
C SER A 5 2.91 0.15 -9.03
N VAL A 6 3.03 -1.13 -9.36
CA VAL A 6 3.28 -1.59 -10.74
C VAL A 6 2.13 -1.19 -11.65
N SER A 7 0.88 -1.38 -11.22
CA SER A 7 -0.30 -0.92 -11.98
C SER A 7 -0.25 0.58 -12.28
N VAL A 8 0.02 1.41 -11.28
CA VAL A 8 0.13 2.87 -11.45
C VAL A 8 1.24 3.22 -12.43
N GLY A 9 2.43 2.63 -12.27
CA GLY A 9 3.56 2.85 -13.17
C GLY A 9 3.23 2.46 -14.62
N LEU A 10 2.61 1.30 -14.84
CA LEU A 10 2.21 0.84 -16.16
C LEU A 10 1.11 1.73 -16.78
N TYR A 11 0.15 2.22 -15.99
CA TYR A 11 -0.85 3.17 -16.48
C TYR A 11 -0.22 4.51 -16.91
N VAL A 12 0.77 5.01 -16.16
CA VAL A 12 1.53 6.21 -16.54
C VAL A 12 2.33 5.96 -17.82
N LEU A 13 2.99 4.81 -17.94
CA LEU A 13 3.72 4.46 -19.16
C LEU A 13 2.79 4.28 -20.37
N ALA A 14 1.63 3.65 -20.19
CA ALA A 14 0.60 3.52 -21.22
C ALA A 14 0.08 4.91 -21.65
N TYR A 15 -0.11 5.82 -20.70
CA TYR A 15 -0.46 7.22 -20.96
C TYR A 15 0.58 7.86 -21.86
N ILE A 16 1.87 7.84 -21.48
CA ILE A 16 2.96 8.43 -22.25
C ILE A 16 3.08 7.79 -23.64
N ALA A 17 3.01 6.46 -23.71
CA ALA A 17 3.10 5.70 -24.97
C ALA A 17 1.96 6.04 -25.94
N SER A 18 0.79 6.50 -25.46
CA SER A 18 -0.31 6.94 -26.33
C SER A 18 -0.06 8.27 -27.04
N TYR A 19 0.86 9.10 -26.53
CA TYR A 19 1.28 10.36 -27.17
C TYR A 19 2.51 10.18 -28.09
N VAL A 20 3.23 9.07 -27.94
CA VAL A 20 4.34 8.67 -28.80
C VAL A 20 3.82 7.67 -29.83
N ARG A 21 4.43 7.53 -31.03
CA ARG A 21 3.94 6.63 -32.10
C ARG A 21 4.09 5.11 -31.80
N TYR A 22 3.79 4.64 -30.58
CA TYR A 22 3.84 3.23 -30.15
C TYR A 22 2.49 2.71 -29.63
N PRO A 23 1.44 2.63 -30.48
CA PRO A 23 0.08 2.30 -30.06
C PRO A 23 -0.08 0.86 -29.54
N THR A 24 0.68 -0.10 -30.08
CA THR A 24 0.64 -1.51 -29.65
C THR A 24 1.19 -1.68 -28.23
N LEU A 25 2.33 -1.06 -27.93
CA LEU A 25 2.91 -1.08 -26.59
C LEU A 25 1.98 -0.44 -25.56
N GLY A 26 1.32 0.67 -25.90
CA GLY A 26 0.34 1.32 -25.02
C GLY A 26 -0.82 0.40 -24.63
N GLN A 27 -1.33 -0.40 -25.58
CA GLN A 27 -2.40 -1.37 -25.32
C GLN A 27 -1.95 -2.50 -24.39
N GLU A 28 -0.77 -3.08 -24.61
CA GLU A 28 -0.21 -4.15 -23.77
C GLU A 28 0.05 -3.66 -22.33
N LEU A 29 0.60 -2.45 -22.19
CA LEU A 29 0.79 -1.81 -20.88
C LEU A 29 -0.54 -1.57 -20.17
N GLU A 30 -1.57 -1.11 -20.89
CA GLU A 30 -2.91 -0.92 -20.32
C GLU A 30 -3.53 -2.24 -19.86
N ILE A 31 -3.45 -3.30 -20.68
CA ILE A 31 -3.93 -4.63 -20.31
C ILE A 31 -3.24 -5.11 -19.03
N THR A 32 -1.91 -5.06 -19.00
CA THR A 32 -1.11 -5.50 -17.85
C THR A 32 -1.43 -4.68 -16.60
N SER A 33 -1.54 -3.36 -16.73
CA SER A 33 -1.87 -2.46 -15.62
C SER A 33 -3.21 -2.80 -14.96
N ARG A 34 -4.24 -3.19 -15.73
CA ARG A 34 -5.55 -3.61 -15.22
C ARG A 34 -5.46 -4.89 -14.41
N TRP A 35 -4.75 -5.89 -14.92
CA TRP A 35 -4.55 -7.16 -14.21
C TRP A 35 -3.84 -6.93 -12.88
N CYS A 36 -2.78 -6.11 -12.87
CA CYS A 36 -2.09 -5.74 -11.65
C CYS A 36 -3.01 -5.02 -10.65
N LEU A 37 -3.89 -4.12 -11.13
CA LEU A 37 -4.87 -3.43 -10.26
C LEU A 37 -5.86 -4.42 -9.65
N TRP A 38 -6.50 -5.27 -10.45
CA TRP A 38 -7.54 -6.18 -9.98
C TRP A 38 -7.00 -7.25 -9.04
N ILE A 39 -5.87 -7.88 -9.40
CA ILE A 39 -5.21 -8.87 -8.54
C ILE A 39 -4.69 -8.19 -7.27
N GLY A 40 -4.06 -7.02 -7.40
CA GLY A 40 -3.59 -6.24 -6.26
C GLY A 40 -4.71 -5.86 -5.29
N ALA A 41 -5.88 -5.49 -5.82
CA ALA A 41 -7.06 -5.17 -5.02
C ALA A 41 -7.59 -6.39 -4.27
N LEU A 42 -7.68 -7.55 -4.93
CA LEU A 42 -8.09 -8.80 -4.29
C LEU A 42 -7.13 -9.20 -3.16
N ILE A 43 -5.81 -9.16 -3.40
CA ILE A 43 -4.79 -9.47 -2.38
C ILE A 43 -4.83 -8.47 -1.22
N SER A 44 -5.20 -7.20 -1.49
CA SER A 44 -5.32 -6.18 -0.45
C SER A 44 -6.38 -6.54 0.59
N ILE A 45 -7.43 -7.27 0.22
CA ILE A 45 -8.44 -7.77 1.17
C ILE A 45 -7.78 -8.71 2.19
N GLY A 46 -7.05 -9.73 1.72
CA GLY A 46 -6.31 -10.64 2.59
C GLY A 46 -5.26 -9.93 3.44
N THR A 47 -4.59 -8.91 2.88
CA THR A 47 -3.60 -8.10 3.58
C THR A 47 -4.24 -7.33 4.75
N VAL A 48 -5.40 -6.70 4.53
CA VAL A 48 -6.14 -5.98 5.58
C VAL A 48 -6.63 -6.95 6.65
N LEU A 49 -7.18 -8.11 6.26
CA LEU A 49 -7.65 -9.12 7.23
C LEU A 49 -6.50 -9.63 8.11
N ALA A 50 -5.35 -9.92 7.52
CA ALA A 50 -4.15 -10.31 8.26
C ALA A 50 -3.68 -9.19 9.22
N GLY A 51 -3.70 -7.93 8.76
CA GLY A 51 -3.37 -6.78 9.60
C GLY A 51 -4.36 -6.58 10.76
N LEU A 52 -5.65 -6.77 10.53
CA LEU A 52 -6.68 -6.72 11.58
C LEU A 52 -6.52 -7.87 12.58
N TYR A 53 -6.18 -9.07 12.12
CA TYR A 53 -5.86 -10.18 13.00
C TYR A 53 -4.67 -9.83 13.91
N ALA A 54 -3.58 -9.31 13.35
CA ALA A 54 -2.42 -8.87 14.12
C ALA A 54 -2.76 -7.74 15.12
N TYR A 55 -3.59 -6.77 14.70
CA TYR A 55 -4.06 -5.67 15.54
C TYR A 55 -4.74 -6.16 16.83
N ASN A 56 -5.50 -7.26 16.75
CA ASN A 56 -6.27 -7.80 17.86
C ASN A 56 -5.52 -8.84 18.71
N THR A 57 -4.37 -9.34 18.26
CA THR A 57 -3.70 -10.50 18.87
C THR A 57 -2.29 -10.25 19.35
N VAL A 58 -1.56 -9.32 18.72
CA VAL A 58 -0.18 -8.98 19.13
C VAL A 58 -0.22 -8.16 20.41
N LYS A 59 0.59 -8.53 21.41
CA LYS A 59 0.77 -7.73 22.63
C LYS A 59 1.56 -6.47 22.32
N HIS A 60 1.10 -5.33 22.82
CA HIS A 60 1.72 -4.03 22.55
C HIS A 60 1.37 -3.05 23.68
N ASP A 61 2.23 -2.04 23.89
CA ASP A 61 1.99 -0.97 24.87
C ASP A 61 1.06 0.13 24.35
N ALA A 62 0.74 1.12 25.18
CA ALA A 62 -0.17 2.21 24.81
C ALA A 62 0.34 3.06 23.63
N MET A 63 1.65 3.32 23.56
CA MET A 63 2.25 4.09 22.47
C MET A 63 2.15 3.35 21.13
N SER A 64 2.47 2.07 21.17
CA SER A 64 2.35 1.14 20.05
C SER A 64 0.89 0.98 19.63
N HIS A 65 -0.06 0.95 20.57
CA HIS A 65 -1.50 0.89 20.26
C HIS A 65 -1.97 2.08 19.42
N MET A 66 -1.54 3.30 19.78
CA MET A 66 -1.86 4.50 19.02
C MET A 66 -1.25 4.47 17.63
N ALA A 67 0.02 4.06 17.51
CA ALA A 67 0.69 3.92 16.22
C ALA A 67 0.01 2.88 15.33
N MET A 68 -0.34 1.71 15.89
CA MET A 68 -1.07 0.65 15.19
C MET A 68 -2.45 1.12 14.73
N THR A 69 -3.16 1.88 15.55
CA THR A 69 -4.47 2.44 15.22
C THR A 69 -4.36 3.44 14.06
N ASN A 70 -3.34 4.30 14.08
CA ASN A 70 -3.06 5.22 12.98
C ASN A 70 -2.75 4.47 11.67
N HIS A 71 -1.86 3.47 11.71
CA HIS A 71 -1.57 2.63 10.55
C HIS A 71 -2.82 1.92 10.02
N ARG A 72 -3.61 1.30 10.90
CA ARG A 72 -4.86 0.60 10.57
C ARG A 72 -5.84 1.52 9.85
N ASN A 73 -6.07 2.73 10.36
CA ASN A 73 -7.01 3.67 9.76
C ASN A 73 -6.58 4.07 8.35
N TRP A 74 -5.28 4.35 8.15
CA TRP A 74 -4.71 4.61 6.82
C TRP A 74 -4.81 3.39 5.91
N ALA A 75 -4.55 2.18 6.41
CA ALA A 75 -4.64 0.95 5.65
C ALA A 75 -6.08 0.68 5.17
N LEU A 76 -7.09 0.88 6.04
CA LEU A 76 -8.50 0.72 5.69
C LEU A 76 -8.92 1.75 4.62
N ALA A 77 -8.62 3.03 4.82
CA ALA A 77 -8.92 4.07 3.84
C ALA A 77 -8.27 3.79 2.47
N THR A 78 -6.98 3.41 2.48
CA THR A 78 -6.22 3.07 1.27
C THR A 78 -6.82 1.86 0.57
N ALA A 79 -7.13 0.78 1.30
CA ALA A 79 -7.72 -0.44 0.75
C ALA A 79 -9.11 -0.18 0.16
N SER A 80 -9.94 0.61 0.84
CA SER A 80 -11.25 1.02 0.31
C SER A 80 -11.11 1.77 -1.02
N LEU A 81 -10.19 2.73 -1.12
CA LEU A 81 -9.98 3.47 -2.36
C LEU A 81 -9.44 2.57 -3.49
N ILE A 82 -8.54 1.63 -3.17
CA ILE A 82 -8.06 0.61 -4.13
C ILE A 82 -9.23 -0.23 -4.64
N LEU A 83 -10.08 -0.75 -3.75
CA LEU A 83 -11.22 -1.60 -4.12
C LEU A 83 -12.24 -0.85 -4.98
N LEU A 84 -12.58 0.39 -4.60
CA LEU A 84 -13.48 1.24 -5.39
C LEU A 84 -12.90 1.56 -6.77
N THR A 85 -11.60 1.82 -6.86
CA THR A 85 -10.93 2.13 -8.14
C THR A 85 -10.78 0.88 -9.01
N ALA A 86 -10.54 -0.29 -8.42
CA ALA A 86 -10.53 -1.57 -9.13
C ALA A 86 -11.91 -1.91 -9.68
N LEU A 87 -12.97 -1.71 -8.90
CA LEU A 87 -14.36 -1.84 -9.37
C LEU A 87 -14.66 -0.85 -10.50
N TRP A 88 -14.25 0.41 -10.35
CA TRP A 88 -14.42 1.42 -11.41
C TRP A 88 -13.69 1.01 -12.69
N SER A 89 -12.45 0.51 -12.58
CA SER A 89 -11.66 -0.03 -13.69
C SER A 89 -12.36 -1.20 -14.38
N PHE A 90 -12.89 -2.15 -13.62
CA PHE A 90 -13.66 -3.29 -14.15
C PHE A 90 -14.92 -2.85 -14.89
N LEU A 91 -15.69 -1.92 -14.32
CA LEU A 91 -16.90 -1.39 -14.97
C LEU A 91 -16.59 -0.63 -16.26
N ARG A 92 -15.46 0.09 -16.31
CA ARG A 92 -14.99 0.76 -17.54
C ARG A 92 -14.57 -0.23 -18.61
N TYR A 93 -13.84 -1.28 -18.23
CA TYR A 93 -13.48 -2.38 -19.12
C TYR A 93 -14.73 -3.02 -19.74
N ARG A 94 -15.75 -3.36 -18.93
CA ARG A 94 -17.02 -3.91 -19.43
C ARG A 94 -17.79 -2.99 -20.38
N LYS A 95 -17.63 -1.67 -20.24
CA LYS A 95 -18.28 -0.67 -21.09
C LYS A 95 -17.43 -0.24 -22.29
N HIS A 96 -16.29 -0.90 -22.54
CA HIS A 96 -15.32 -0.55 -23.58
C HIS A 96 -14.92 0.94 -23.55
N LYS A 97 -14.86 1.53 -22.35
CA LYS A 97 -14.50 2.94 -22.17
C LYS A 97 -12.99 3.09 -22.05
N ASN A 98 -12.43 4.01 -22.82
CA ASN A 98 -11.04 4.43 -22.68
C ASN A 98 -10.77 5.03 -21.29
N TRP A 99 -9.52 4.99 -20.88
CA TRP A 99 -9.06 5.64 -19.65
C TRP A 99 -9.17 7.18 -19.77
N SER A 100 -9.18 7.86 -18.63
CA SER A 100 -9.38 9.31 -18.56
C SER A 100 -8.33 9.93 -17.64
N ALA A 101 -7.99 11.19 -17.86
CA ALA A 101 -7.07 11.92 -16.99
C ALA A 101 -7.48 11.86 -15.51
N LEU A 102 -8.80 11.93 -15.23
CA LEU A 102 -9.34 11.77 -13.87
C LEU A 102 -8.99 10.41 -13.24
N PHE A 103 -9.05 9.33 -14.02
CA PHE A 103 -8.71 8.00 -13.50
C PHE A 103 -7.21 7.88 -13.21
N LEU A 104 -6.36 8.46 -14.09
CA LEU A 104 -4.94 8.52 -13.83
C LEU A 104 -4.61 9.34 -12.58
N LEU A 105 -5.29 10.48 -12.39
CA LEU A 105 -5.16 11.30 -11.19
C LEU A 105 -5.52 10.51 -9.92
N VAL A 106 -6.64 9.77 -9.94
CA VAL A 106 -7.04 8.91 -8.82
C VAL A 106 -6.01 7.81 -8.53
N LEU A 107 -5.42 7.21 -9.56
CA LEU A 107 -4.33 6.24 -9.40
C LEU A 107 -3.08 6.85 -8.74
N LEU A 108 -2.72 8.08 -9.09
CA LEU A 108 -1.61 8.79 -8.44
C LEU A 108 -1.91 9.13 -6.98
N ILE A 109 -3.15 9.47 -6.65
CA ILE A 109 -3.59 9.66 -5.25
C ILE A 109 -3.47 8.34 -4.49
N ILE A 110 -3.94 7.23 -5.07
CA ILE A 110 -3.77 5.89 -4.48
C ILE A 110 -2.29 5.60 -4.22
N GLN A 111 -1.39 5.92 -5.17
CA GLN A 111 0.04 5.72 -4.99
C GLN A 111 0.56 6.47 -3.76
N GLY A 112 0.19 7.74 -3.60
CA GLY A 112 0.53 8.53 -2.42
C GLY A 112 0.02 7.89 -1.12
N MET A 113 -1.24 7.41 -1.11
CA MET A 113 -1.82 6.72 0.04
C MET A 113 -1.15 5.39 0.36
N VAL A 114 -0.75 4.62 -0.65
CA VAL A 114 0.01 3.37 -0.48
C VAL A 114 1.36 3.66 0.17
N LEU A 115 2.09 4.67 -0.31
CA LEU A 115 3.37 5.06 0.29
C LEU A 115 3.20 5.57 1.72
N ALA A 116 2.18 6.38 1.98
CA ALA A 116 1.86 6.89 3.31
C ALA A 116 1.48 5.77 4.29
N THR A 117 0.73 4.76 3.84
CA THR A 117 0.40 3.57 4.64
C THR A 117 1.64 2.71 4.89
N ALA A 118 2.48 2.52 3.86
CA ALA A 118 3.73 1.76 3.96
C ALA A 118 4.71 2.41 4.93
N TRP A 119 4.86 3.74 4.91
CA TRP A 119 5.68 4.49 5.87
C TRP A 119 5.27 4.20 7.32
N ARG A 120 3.96 4.31 7.61
CA ARG A 120 3.42 4.03 8.94
C ARG A 120 3.63 2.58 9.35
N GLY A 121 3.47 1.64 8.41
CA GLY A 121 3.74 0.22 8.65
C GLY A 121 5.21 -0.04 8.98
N GLY A 122 6.13 0.63 8.28
CA GLY A 122 7.55 0.60 8.61
C GLY A 122 7.84 1.20 9.99
N GLU A 123 7.15 2.29 10.36
CA GLU A 123 7.29 2.89 11.69
C GLU A 123 6.88 1.92 12.81
N LEU A 124 5.81 1.13 12.63
CA LEU A 124 5.42 0.09 13.59
C LEU A 124 6.59 -0.86 13.88
N VAL A 125 7.30 -1.30 12.85
CA VAL A 125 8.40 -2.27 12.98
C VAL A 125 9.67 -1.60 13.49
N TYR A 126 10.12 -0.53 12.84
CA TYR A 126 11.46 0.04 13.06
C TYR A 126 11.52 1.04 14.20
N ARG A 127 10.42 1.72 14.54
CA ARG A 127 10.38 2.70 15.64
C ARG A 127 9.74 2.12 16.89
N TYR A 128 8.66 1.36 16.75
CA TYR A 128 7.93 0.80 17.89
C TYR A 128 8.26 -0.67 18.18
N GLY A 129 9.11 -1.32 17.39
CA GLY A 129 9.55 -2.69 17.66
C GLY A 129 8.43 -3.73 17.56
N LEU A 130 7.35 -3.45 16.83
CA LEU A 130 6.23 -4.39 16.68
C LEU A 130 6.61 -5.54 15.75
N GLY A 131 6.45 -6.77 16.24
CA GLY A 131 6.71 -7.98 15.47
C GLY A 131 8.19 -8.33 15.31
N VAL A 132 9.08 -7.71 16.10
CA VAL A 132 10.51 -8.07 16.17
C VAL A 132 10.86 -8.61 17.57
N MET A 133 11.94 -9.39 17.65
CA MET A 133 12.45 -9.85 18.94
C MET A 133 13.02 -8.66 19.73
N SER A 134 12.66 -8.56 21.01
CA SER A 134 13.27 -7.58 21.91
C SER A 134 14.75 -7.89 22.10
N LEU A 135 15.58 -6.85 22.11
CA LEU A 135 16.98 -6.99 22.51
C LEU A 135 17.04 -7.51 23.96
N PRO A 136 18.04 -8.33 24.31
CA PRO A 136 18.31 -8.64 25.70
C PRO A 136 18.40 -7.33 26.49
N GLN A 137 17.77 -7.28 27.67
CA GLN A 137 17.98 -6.14 28.56
C GLN A 137 19.49 -6.01 28.78
N ALA A 138 20.03 -4.82 28.56
CA ALA A 138 21.41 -4.55 28.94
C ALA A 138 21.48 -4.77 30.45
N GLU A 139 22.24 -5.77 30.90
CA GLU A 139 22.58 -5.88 32.30
C GLU A 139 23.25 -4.56 32.69
N GLU A 140 22.66 -3.85 33.66
CA GLU A 140 23.32 -2.72 34.32
C GLU A 140 24.54 -3.27 35.07
N VAL A 141 25.63 -3.53 34.35
CA VAL A 141 26.94 -3.71 34.97
C VAL A 141 27.29 -2.33 35.54
N GLY A 142 27.08 -2.18 36.85
CA GLY A 142 27.29 -0.95 37.59
C GLY A 142 28.71 -0.41 37.41
N HIS A 143 28.89 0.48 36.44
CA HIS A 143 30.11 1.27 36.32
C HIS A 143 30.06 2.40 37.36
N HIS A 144 30.54 2.10 38.56
CA HIS A 144 30.83 3.10 39.57
C HIS A 144 31.89 4.07 39.05
N HIS A 145 31.47 5.27 38.63
CA HIS A 145 32.36 6.40 38.42
C HIS A 145 32.74 6.98 39.78
N GLN A 146 33.86 6.52 40.36
CA GLN A 146 34.53 7.26 41.43
C GLN A 146 35.19 8.51 40.85
N LYS A 147 34.91 9.65 41.48
CA LYS A 147 35.57 10.94 41.25
C LYS A 147 36.91 11.00 41.95
#